data_AF-P33628-F1
#
_entry.id   AF-P33628-F1
#
_cell.length_a   1.000
_cell.length_b   1.000
_cell.length_c   1.000
_cell.angle_alpha   90.00
_cell.angle_beta   90.00
_cell.angle_gamma   90.00
#
_symmetry.space_group_name_H-M   'P 1'
#
loop_
_entity.id
_entity.type
_entity.pdbx_description
1 polymer ?
#
loop_
_entity_poly.entity_id
_entity_poly.type
_entity_poly.pdbx_seq_one_letter_code
_entity_poly.pdbx_strand_id
1 'polypeptide(L)'
;CWELYWLEHGIQPDGMMPSDTTVGVGDDAFNTFFSETGAGKHVPRAVFVDLEPTVIDEVRTGAYRQLFHPEQLISGKEDAANNFARGHYTVGEEIVDLCLDRVRKLADNCTGL
;
A
#
# COMPACT_ATOMS: atom_id res chain seq x y z
N CYS A 1 1.18 10.71 -5.44
CA CYS A 1 2.54 10.45 -4.91
C CYS A 1 3.16 9.21 -5.53
N TRP A 2 2.61 8.01 -5.30
CA TRP A 2 3.21 6.76 -5.77
C TRP A 2 3.55 6.72 -7.26
N GLU A 3 2.63 7.17 -8.13
CA GLU A 3 2.88 7.29 -9.58
C GLU A 3 4.20 8.02 -9.91
N LEU A 4 4.49 9.12 -9.21
CA LEU A 4 5.74 9.86 -9.43
C LEU A 4 6.96 9.07 -8.95
N TYR A 5 6.90 8.43 -7.78
CA TYR A 5 8.01 7.62 -7.27
C TYR A 5 8.36 6.47 -8.22
N TRP A 6 7.37 5.87 -8.88
CA TRP A 6 7.61 4.83 -9.87
C TRP A 6 8.33 5.34 -11.11
N LEU A 7 7.93 6.51 -11.60
CA LEU A 7 8.60 7.14 -12.73
C LEU A 7 10.03 7.54 -12.38
N GLU A 8 10.27 8.03 -11.17
CA GLU A 8 11.59 8.41 -10.67
C GLU A 8 12.52 7.20 -10.49
N HIS A 9 11.99 6.06 -10.05
CA HIS A 9 12.74 4.83 -9.83
C HIS A 9 12.72 3.85 -11.01
N GLY A 10 12.01 4.15 -12.10
CA GLY A 10 11.95 3.27 -13.29
C GLY A 10 11.16 1.97 -13.06
N ILE A 11 10.20 2.00 -12.14
CA ILE A 11 9.34 0.85 -11.81
C ILE A 11 8.10 0.89 -12.70
N GLN A 12 7.83 -0.22 -13.38
CA GLN A 12 6.69 -0.36 -14.29
C GLN A 12 5.36 -0.54 -13.51
N PRO A 13 4.19 -0.31 -14.12
CA PRO A 13 2.89 -0.46 -13.45
C PRO A 13 2.56 -1.87 -12.94
N ASP A 14 3.31 -2.89 -13.36
CA ASP A 14 3.23 -4.26 -12.84
C ASP A 14 4.16 -4.53 -11.64
N GLY A 15 5.02 -3.55 -11.32
CA GLY A 15 5.98 -3.55 -10.21
C GLY A 15 7.37 -4.04 -10.62
N MET A 16 7.61 -4.32 -11.90
CA MET A 16 8.92 -4.75 -12.38
C MET A 16 9.86 -3.55 -12.54
N MET A 17 11.12 -3.73 -12.17
CA MET A 17 12.18 -2.73 -12.36
C MET A 17 13.29 -3.32 -13.23
N PRO A 18 13.24 -3.18 -14.56
CA PRO A 18 14.20 -3.84 -15.45
C PRO A 18 15.67 -3.44 -15.24
N SER A 19 15.90 -2.27 -14.65
CA SER A 19 17.24 -1.78 -14.29
C SER A 19 17.79 -2.39 -13.00
N ASP A 20 16.92 -2.98 -12.17
CA ASP A 20 17.36 -3.64 -10.96
C ASP A 20 17.92 -5.03 -11.28
N THR A 21 19.17 -5.23 -10.92
CA THR A 21 19.90 -6.49 -11.09
C THR A 21 20.19 -7.17 -9.75
N THR A 22 19.74 -6.56 -8.65
CA THR A 22 20.06 -6.94 -7.28
C THR A 22 18.93 -7.72 -6.61
N VAL A 23 18.11 -8.41 -7.39
CA VAL A 23 16.91 -9.11 -6.92
C VAL A 23 17.20 -9.95 -5.66
N GLY A 24 16.59 -9.57 -4.53
CA GLY A 24 16.73 -10.22 -3.23
C GLY A 24 18.03 -9.96 -2.48
N VAL A 25 18.88 -9.06 -2.97
CA VAL A 25 20.20 -8.70 -2.41
C VAL A 25 20.27 -7.21 -2.06
N GLY A 26 19.47 -6.36 -2.72
CA GLY A 26 19.58 -4.90 -2.63
C GLY A 26 19.24 -4.31 -1.25
N ASP A 27 20.22 -3.65 -0.64
CA ASP A 27 20.00 -2.63 0.42
C ASP A 27 19.94 -1.23 -0.21
N ASP A 28 19.34 -1.15 -1.40
CA ASP A 28 19.29 0.07 -2.18
C ASP A 28 18.30 1.08 -1.57
N ALA A 29 18.57 2.37 -1.74
CA ALA A 29 17.81 3.44 -1.11
C ALA A 29 16.30 3.39 -1.42
N PHE A 30 15.87 2.81 -2.55
CA PHE A 30 14.46 2.68 -2.91
C PHE A 30 13.73 1.60 -2.08
N ASN A 31 14.44 0.63 -1.51
CA ASN A 31 13.85 -0.40 -0.64
C ASN A 31 13.34 0.14 0.70
N THR A 32 13.63 1.42 0.99
CA THR A 32 12.96 2.18 2.06
C THR A 32 11.46 2.35 1.79
N PHE A 33 11.07 2.57 0.53
CA PHE A 33 9.66 2.74 0.13
C PHE A 33 9.06 1.46 -0.46
N PHE A 34 9.89 0.53 -0.94
CA PHE A 34 9.46 -0.69 -1.61
C PHE A 34 9.94 -1.95 -0.87
N SER A 35 9.10 -2.98 -0.88
CA SER A 35 9.51 -4.34 -0.57
C SER A 35 9.64 -5.11 -1.87
N GLU A 36 10.75 -5.82 -2.03
CA GLU A 36 10.94 -6.69 -3.18
C GLU A 36 10.42 -8.10 -2.89
N THR A 37 9.66 -8.66 -3.83
CA THR A 37 9.22 -10.06 -3.80
C THR A 37 10.25 -10.94 -4.50
N GLY A 38 10.26 -12.25 -4.20
CA GLY A 38 11.14 -13.21 -4.90
C GLY A 38 10.92 -13.33 -6.41
N ALA A 39 9.88 -12.68 -6.98
CA ALA A 39 9.64 -12.60 -8.42
C ALA A 39 10.22 -11.32 -9.06
N GLY A 40 11.00 -10.51 -8.32
CA GLY A 40 11.56 -9.23 -8.78
C GLY A 40 10.57 -8.06 -8.76
N LYS A 41 9.38 -8.27 -8.20
CA LYS A 41 8.35 -7.24 -8.11
C LYS A 41 8.57 -6.35 -6.90
N HIS A 42 8.59 -5.06 -7.14
CA HIS A 42 8.66 -3.99 -6.16
C HIS A 42 7.25 -3.58 -5.74
N VAL A 43 6.91 -3.88 -4.49
CA VAL A 43 5.60 -3.58 -3.89
C VAL A 43 5.77 -2.41 -2.92
N PRO A 44 4.97 -1.35 -3.02
CA PRO A 44 5.06 -0.22 -2.08
C PRO A 44 4.71 -0.64 -0.65
N ARG A 45 5.48 -0.11 0.31
CA ARG A 45 5.22 -0.19 1.74
C ARG A 45 4.14 0.82 2.12
N ALA A 46 2.93 0.62 1.60
CA ALA A 46 1.78 1.48 1.83
C ALA A 46 0.57 0.68 2.32
N VAL A 47 -0.29 1.35 3.10
CA VAL A 47 -1.66 0.93 3.38
C VAL A 47 -2.57 2.08 2.96
N PHE A 48 -3.62 1.76 2.23
CA PHE A 48 -4.70 2.68 1.90
C PHE A 48 -5.92 2.27 2.72
N VAL A 49 -6.52 3.26 3.38
CA VAL A 49 -7.69 3.05 4.23
C VAL A 49 -8.72 4.08 3.86
N ASP A 50 -9.93 3.60 3.58
CA ASP A 50 -11.11 4.44 3.45
C ASP A 50 -12.29 3.74 4.13
N LEU A 51 -13.24 4.50 4.66
CA LEU A 51 -14.44 3.94 5.29
C LEU A 51 -15.50 3.57 4.26
N GLU A 52 -15.33 3.99 3.01
CA GLU A 52 -16.17 3.62 1.88
C GLU A 52 -15.32 3.12 0.70
N PRO A 53 -15.87 2.29 -0.20
CA PRO A 53 -15.05 1.58 -1.18
C PRO A 53 -14.67 2.38 -2.41
N THR A 54 -15.38 3.46 -2.76
CA THR A 54 -15.31 4.11 -4.09
C THR A 54 -13.90 4.51 -4.46
N VAL A 55 -13.21 5.27 -3.60
CA VAL A 55 -11.85 5.75 -3.88
C VAL A 55 -10.83 4.60 -3.92
N ILE A 56 -10.98 3.62 -3.04
CA ILE A 56 -10.08 2.45 -3.00
C ILE A 56 -10.31 1.54 -4.21
N ASP A 57 -11.54 1.42 -4.70
CA ASP A 57 -11.90 0.62 -5.86
C ASP A 57 -11.32 1.19 -7.15
N GLU A 58 -11.15 2.51 -7.26
CA GLU A 58 -10.38 3.14 -8.34
C GLU A 58 -8.92 2.69 -8.34
N VAL A 59 -8.30 2.54 -7.16
CA VAL A 59 -6.93 1.99 -7.05
C VAL A 59 -6.89 0.51 -7.45
N ARG A 60 -7.90 -0.27 -7.06
CA ARG A 60 -8.00 -1.70 -7.38
C ARG A 60 -8.23 -1.98 -8.86
N THR A 61 -8.80 -1.03 -9.60
CA THR A 61 -9.15 -1.19 -11.02
C THR A 61 -8.31 -0.33 -11.96
N GLY A 62 -7.59 0.65 -11.42
CA GLY A 62 -6.77 1.58 -12.17
C GLY A 62 -5.50 0.98 -12.79
N ALA A 63 -4.73 1.86 -13.45
CA ALA A 63 -3.50 1.48 -14.16
C ALA A 63 -2.48 0.74 -13.27
N TYR A 64 -2.45 1.08 -11.98
CA TYR A 64 -1.51 0.57 -10.98
C TYR A 64 -2.11 -0.53 -10.09
N ARG A 65 -3.22 -1.17 -10.50
CA ARG A 65 -3.91 -2.21 -9.74
C ARG A 65 -3.03 -3.40 -9.32
N GLN A 66 -1.94 -3.62 -10.05
CA GLN A 66 -1.01 -4.72 -9.77
C GLN A 66 0.04 -4.32 -8.73
N LEU A 67 0.29 -3.04 -8.48
CA LEU A 67 1.39 -2.63 -7.60
C LEU A 67 1.12 -2.95 -6.14
N PHE A 68 -0.10 -2.71 -5.70
CA PHE A 68 -0.47 -2.87 -4.30
C PHE A 68 -0.90 -4.30 -4.01
N HIS A 69 -0.50 -4.81 -2.84
CA HIS A 69 -1.08 -6.06 -2.38
C HIS A 69 -2.55 -5.82 -2.02
N PRO A 70 -3.51 -6.68 -2.42
CA PRO A 70 -4.93 -6.44 -2.15
C PRO A 70 -5.26 -6.22 -0.66
N GLU A 71 -4.49 -6.84 0.22
CA GLU A 71 -4.66 -6.68 1.68
C GLU A 71 -4.21 -5.32 2.23
N GLN A 72 -3.45 -4.54 1.45
CA GLN A 72 -3.06 -3.17 1.79
C GLN A 72 -4.15 -2.16 1.42
N LEU A 73 -5.18 -2.58 0.68
CA LEU A 73 -6.27 -1.73 0.23
C LEU A 73 -7.51 -2.03 1.08
N ILE A 74 -7.72 -1.26 2.13
CA ILE A 74 -8.76 -1.50 3.14
C ILE A 74 -9.92 -0.53 2.90
N SER A 75 -11.13 -1.09 2.72
CA SER A 75 -12.35 -0.31 2.58
C SER A 75 -13.44 -0.78 3.55
N GLY A 76 -14.14 0.18 4.14
CA GLY A 76 -15.39 -0.04 4.87
C GLY A 76 -16.61 -0.09 3.94
N LYS A 77 -17.81 0.03 4.54
CA LYS A 77 -19.09 0.05 3.80
C LYS A 77 -19.89 1.34 4.01
N GLU A 78 -19.49 2.17 4.97
CA GLU A 78 -20.22 3.36 5.39
C GLU A 78 -19.20 4.46 5.67
N ASP A 79 -19.40 5.65 5.11
CA ASP A 79 -18.45 6.75 5.28
C ASP A 79 -18.58 7.45 6.66
N ALA A 80 -17.65 8.36 6.96
CA ALA A 80 -17.76 9.20 8.15
C ALA A 80 -18.86 10.29 8.02
N ALA A 81 -19.51 10.45 6.87
CA ALA A 81 -20.48 11.50 6.57
C ALA A 81 -19.98 12.92 6.94
N ASN A 82 -18.70 13.22 6.64
CA ASN A 82 -18.00 14.45 7.05
C ASN A 82 -18.03 14.73 8.57
N ASN A 83 -18.24 13.70 9.40
CA ASN A 83 -18.33 13.81 10.85
C ASN A 83 -17.15 13.10 11.52
N PHE A 84 -16.30 13.89 12.20
CA PHE A 84 -15.16 13.40 12.97
C PHE A 84 -15.56 12.31 13.98
N ALA A 85 -16.69 12.47 14.68
CA ALA A 85 -17.11 11.52 15.70
C ALA A 85 -17.43 10.14 15.10
N ARG A 86 -17.98 10.11 13.88
CA ARG A 86 -18.21 8.84 13.17
C ARG A 86 -16.90 8.17 12.77
N GLY A 87 -15.96 8.97 12.25
CA GLY A 87 -14.64 8.47 11.87
C GLY A 87 -13.79 7.98 13.04
N HIS A 88 -13.98 8.51 14.26
CA HIS A 88 -13.15 8.15 15.41
C HIS A 88 -13.82 7.19 16.40
N TYR A 89 -15.11 7.36 16.69
CA TYR A 89 -15.78 6.66 17.80
C TYR A 89 -16.82 5.63 17.37
N THR A 90 -17.25 5.58 16.11
CA THR A 90 -18.28 4.62 15.70
C THR A 90 -17.83 3.80 14.50
N VAL A 91 -17.83 4.39 13.30
CA VAL A 91 -17.53 3.67 12.06
C VAL A 91 -16.05 3.29 12.00
N GLY A 92 -15.17 4.21 12.41
CA GLY A 92 -13.72 3.93 12.42
C GLY A 92 -13.30 2.89 13.46
N GLU A 93 -14.04 2.77 14.57
CA GLU A 93 -13.79 1.75 15.60
C GLU A 93 -13.93 0.33 15.01
N GLU A 94 -14.85 0.13 14.07
CA GLU A 94 -15.08 -1.18 13.45
C GLU A 94 -13.92 -1.67 12.57
N ILE A 95 -13.08 -0.76 12.04
CA ILE A 95 -12.03 -1.09 11.08
C ILE A 95 -10.61 -0.87 11.61
N VAL A 96 -10.45 -0.17 12.73
CA VAL A 96 -9.13 0.22 13.25
C VAL A 96 -8.23 -0.99 13.54
N ASP A 97 -8.77 -2.07 14.12
CA ASP A 97 -8.01 -3.28 14.43
C ASP A 97 -7.48 -3.97 13.17
N LEU A 98 -8.30 -4.01 12.09
CA LEU A 98 -7.86 -4.50 10.80
C LEU A 98 -6.74 -3.63 10.23
N CYS A 99 -6.89 -2.30 10.30
CA CYS A 99 -5.86 -1.37 9.83
C CYS A 99 -4.53 -1.56 10.58
N LEU A 100 -4.59 -1.67 11.91
CA LEU A 100 -3.42 -1.92 12.75
C LEU A 100 -2.78 -3.27 12.44
N ASP A 101 -3.55 -4.33 12.20
CA ASP A 101 -3.01 -5.63 11.77
C ASP A 101 -2.26 -5.53 10.43
N ARG A 102 -2.79 -4.77 9.45
CA ARG A 102 -2.13 -4.58 8.15
C ARG A 102 -0.86 -3.73 8.25
N VAL A 103 -0.89 -2.68 9.08
CA VAL A 103 0.31 -1.87 9.38
C VAL A 103 1.36 -2.74 10.08
N ARG A 104 0.97 -3.57 11.05
CA ARG A 104 1.87 -4.52 11.72
C ARG A 104 2.54 -5.47 10.72
N LYS A 105 1.77 -6.07 9.80
CA LYS A 105 2.34 -6.96 8.77
C LYS A 105 3.36 -6.28 7.87
N LEU A 106 3.18 -4.99 7.57
CA LEU A 106 4.19 -4.21 6.84
C LEU A 106 5.43 -3.94 7.69
N ALA A 107 5.23 -3.58 8.96
CA ALA A 107 6.33 -3.34 9.91
C ALA A 107 7.17 -4.60 10.16
N ASP A 108 6.53 -5.78 10.26
CA ASP A 108 7.21 -7.07 10.43
C ASP A 108 8.11 -7.43 9.22
N ASN A 109 7.83 -6.85 8.05
CA ASN A 109 8.64 -6.99 6.84
C ASN A 109 9.76 -5.93 6.72
N CYS A 110 9.96 -5.10 7.74
CA CYS A 110 11.06 -4.13 7.82
C CYS A 110 12.17 -4.67 8.72
N THR A 111 13.43 -4.52 8.31
CA THR A 111 14.60 -4.85 9.13
C THR A 111 14.98 -3.72 10.09
N GLY A 112 14.52 -2.50 9.83
CA GLY A 112 14.61 -1.33 10.71
C GLY A 112 13.56 -0.29 10.31
N LEU A 113 12.46 -0.25 11.07
CA LEU A 113 11.37 0.72 10.88
C LEU A 113 11.72 2.09 11.49
#